data_AF-A0A098E956-F1
#
_entry.id   AF-A0A098E956-F1
#
_cell.length_a   1.000
_cell.length_b   1.000
_cell.length_c   1.000
_cell.angle_alpha   90.00
_cell.angle_beta   90.00
_cell.angle_gamma   90.00
#
_symmetry.space_group_name_H-M   'P 1'
#
loop_
_entity.id
_entity.type
_entity.pdbx_description
1 polymer ?
#
loop_
_entity_poly.entity_id
_entity_poly.type
_entity_poly.pdbx_seq_one_letter_code
_entity_poly.pdbx_strand_id
1 'polypeptide(L)' 'MINEREQQKKTHKKFTAKYGGKVFYIISITEGKNKIIHNPEVIDEIKNEINRLKK' A
#
# COMPACT_ATOMS: atom_id res chain seq x y z
N MET A 1 1.47 -24.49 8.99
CA MET A 1 0.74 -23.67 8.01
C MET A 1 1.39 -22.31 7.94
N ILE A 2 1.80 -21.85 6.77
CA ILE A 2 2.42 -20.52 6.61
C ILE A 2 1.28 -19.50 6.62
N ASN A 3 1.25 -18.63 7.63
CA ASN A 3 0.23 -17.61 7.75
C ASN A 3 0.62 -16.42 6.86
N GLU A 4 0.14 -16.43 5.62
CA GLU A 4 0.50 -15.47 4.57
C GLU A 4 0.32 -14.00 5.03
N ARG A 5 -0.73 -13.72 5.80
CA ARG A 5 -1.01 -12.39 6.37
C ARG A 5 0.11 -11.92 7.31
N GLU A 6 0.68 -12.81 8.10
CA GLU A 6 1.77 -12.46 9.02
C GLU A 6 3.09 -12.26 8.28
N GLN A 7 3.33 -13.06 7.24
CA GLN A 7 4.51 -12.92 6.41
C GLN A 7 4.48 -11.59 5.64
N GLN A 8 3.33 -11.22 5.06
CA GLN A 8 3.15 -9.92 4.41
C GLN A 8 3.39 -8.77 5.39
N LYS A 9 2.81 -8.81 6.59
CA LYS A 9 3.08 -7.80 7.64
C LYS A 9 4.56 -7.69 7.98
N LYS A 10 5.27 -8.82 8.11
CA LYS A 10 6.71 -8.83 8.38
C LYS A 10 7.51 -8.24 7.22
N THR A 11 7.16 -8.57 5.98
CA THR A 11 7.82 -8.02 4.78
C THR A 11 7.59 -6.53 4.66
N HIS A 12 6.38 -6.05 4.93
CA HIS A 12 6.06 -4.62 4.89
C HIS A 12 6.85 -3.86 5.96
N LYS A 13 6.89 -4.38 7.19
CA LYS A 13 7.73 -3.81 8.25
C LYS A 13 9.21 -3.78 7.87
N LYS A 14 9.74 -4.86 7.27
CA LYS A 14 11.13 -4.92 6.80
C LYS A 14 11.41 -3.92 5.68
N PHE A 15 10.49 -3.76 4.72
CA PHE A 15 10.62 -2.80 3.65
C PHE A 15 10.67 -1.37 4.20
N THR A 16 9.72 -1.01 5.07
CA THR A 16 9.70 0.31 5.71
C THR A 16 10.94 0.57 6.56
N ALA A 17 11.42 -0.43 7.31
CA ALA A 17 12.65 -0.27 8.09
C ALA A 17 13.91 -0.11 7.23
N LYS A 18 13.96 -0.78 6.07
CA LYS A 18 15.13 -0.77 5.18
C LYS A 18 15.18 0.47 4.27
N TYR A 19 14.04 0.93 3.78
CA TYR A 19 13.94 1.97 2.75
C TYR A 19 13.23 3.25 3.23
N GLY A 20 12.67 3.26 4.44
CA GLY A 20 12.04 4.44 5.04
C GLY A 20 10.66 4.81 4.52
N GLY A 21 10.11 4.08 3.54
CA GLY A 21 8.79 4.32 2.93
C GLY A 21 7.69 3.34 3.40
N LYS A 22 6.45 3.81 3.42
CA LYS A 22 5.24 3.02 3.72
C LYS A 22 4.81 2.17 2.52
N VAL A 23 4.31 0.97 2.79
CA VAL A 23 3.74 0.06 1.78
C VAL A 23 2.22 0.18 1.81
N PHE A 24 1.61 0.35 0.64
CA PHE A 24 0.16 0.57 0.48
C PHE A 24 -0.50 -0.61 -0.21
N TYR A 25 -1.74 -0.92 0.18
CA TYR A 25 -2.58 -1.91 -0.49
C TYR A 25 -3.58 -1.19 -1.39
N ILE A 26 -3.49 -1.42 -2.70
CA ILE A 26 -4.45 -0.88 -3.68
C ILE A 26 -5.40 -2.01 -4.04
N ILE A 27 -6.67 -1.83 -3.71
CA ILE A 27 -7.74 -2.74 -4.11
C ILE A 27 -8.35 -2.15 -5.37
N SER A 28 -8.19 -2.83 -6.50
CA SER A 28 -8.84 -2.46 -7.76
C SER A 28 -9.97 -3.42 -8.07
N ILE A 29 -11.14 -2.88 -8.38
CA ILE A 29 -12.31 -3.64 -8.81
C ILE A 29 -12.60 -3.32 -10.28
N THR A 30 -13.09 -4.30 -11.03
CA THR A 30 -13.57 -4.06 -12.39
C THR A 30 -15.04 -3.64 -12.30
N GLU A 31 -15.35 -2.42 -12.74
CA GLU A 31 -16.71 -1.91 -12.87
C GLU A 31 -17.02 -1.75 -14.37
N GLY A 32 -17.83 -2.67 -14.90
CA GLY A 32 -18.12 -2.75 -16.33
C GLY A 32 -16.86 -3.06 -17.16
N LYS A 33 -16.40 -2.07 -17.94
CA LYS A 33 -15.18 -2.17 -18.79
C LYS A 33 -13.95 -1.52 -18.16
N ASN A 34 -14.11 -0.79 -17.05
CA ASN A 34 -13.05 0.01 -16.44
C ASN A 34 -12.58 -0.62 -15.13
N LYS A 35 -11.30 -0.44 -14.78
CA LYS A 35 -10.78 -0.75 -13.44
C LYS A 35 -10.83 0.49 -12.57
N ILE A 36 -11.48 0.38 -11.42
CA ILE A 36 -11.64 1.45 -10.45
C ILE A 36 -10.91 1.06 -9.17
N ILE A 37 -10.23 2.02 -8.55
CA ILE A 37 -9.64 1.82 -7.23
C ILE A 37 -10.78 1.86 -6.20
N HIS A 38 -11.03 0.73 -5.55
CA HIS A 38 -12.09 0.57 -4.55
C HIS A 38 -11.77 1.28 -3.23
N ASN A 39 -10.49 1.42 -2.90
CA ASN A 39 -10.02 2.19 -1.75
C ASN A 39 -9.41 3.52 -2.19
N PRO A 40 -10.20 4.53 -2.55
CA PRO A 40 -9.67 5.82 -3.02
C PRO A 40 -8.86 6.54 -1.93
N GLU A 41 -9.11 6.28 -0.64
CA GLU A 41 -8.37 6.89 0.48
C GLU A 41 -6.87 6.59 0.43
N VAL A 42 -6.49 5.44 -0.16
CA VAL A 42 -5.09 5.06 -0.35
C VAL A 42 -4.33 6.08 -1.20
N ILE A 43 -5.02 6.78 -2.11
CA ILE A 43 -4.43 7.78 -2.99
C ILE A 43 -3.93 8.97 -2.16
N ASP A 44 -4.73 9.45 -1.21
CA ASP A 44 -4.33 10.57 -0.36
C ASP A 44 -3.27 10.18 0.66
N GLU A 45 -3.30 8.94 1.17
CA GLU A 45 -2.20 8.42 1.98
C GLU A 45 -0.87 8.36 1.20
N ILE A 46 -0.90 7.92 -0.07
CA ILE A 46 0.28 7.90 -0.95
C ILE A 46 0.81 9.31 -1.18
N LYS A 47 -0.08 10.29 -1.47
CA LYS A 47 0.32 11.69 -1.65
C LYS A 47 0.99 12.24 -0.38
N ASN A 48 0.40 12.00 0.79
CA ASN A 48 0.95 12.43 2.07
C ASN A 48 2.33 11.81 2.32
N GLU A 49 2.51 10.54 2.00
CA GLU A 49 3.80 9.86 2.14
C GLU A 49 4.86 10.40 1.17
N ILE A 50 4.49 10.68 -0.07
CA ILE A 50 5.38 11.35 -1.03
C ILE A 50 5.80 12.72 -0.48
N ASN A 51 4.88 13.49 0.10
CA ASN A 51 5.20 14.78 0.71
C ASN A 51 6.12 14.63 1.94
N ARG A 52 5.93 13.60 2.77
CA ARG A 52 6.83 13.30 3.89
C ARG A 52 8.25 12.97 3.41
N LEU A 53 8.38 12.17 2.35
CA LEU A 53 9.67 11.74 1.81
C LEU A 53 10.42 12.84 1.04
N LYS A 54 9.72 13.85 0.54
CA LYS A 54 10.33 15.03 -0.11
C LYS A 54 10.96 16.01 0.89
N LYS A 55 10.66 15.87 2.17
CA LYS A 55 11.15 16.73 3.25
C LYS A 55 12.46 16.21 3.82
#